data_AF-A0A1E1KJ24-F1
#
_entry.id   AF-A0A1E1KJ24-F1
#
_cell.length_a   1.000
_cell.length_b   1.000
_cell.length_c   1.000
_cell.angle_alpha   90.00
_cell.angle_beta   90.00
_cell.angle_gamma   90.00
#
_symmetry.space_group_name_H-M   'P 1'
#
loop_
_entity.id
_entity.type
_entity.pdbx_description
1 polymer ?
#
loop_
_entity_poly.entity_id
_entity_poly.type
_entity_poly.pdbx_seq_one_letter_code
_entity_poly.pdbx_strand_id
1 'polypeptide(L)'
;MTTAITSTCACHSFSVTIEFPNSELSINRALCLCNNCRRASGSCGWSSISIPPDQKINPSKFQTIAYESSKGVRRHFCTTCGAHAFTMVERTAQTLFLLVTGLWDRTEGVINWTGSKWVENTLDGGFSVWLTDMKRSDGTTKKLKRWARWDLKDGEIVPEGSLLTLSKKAQTPSSNDKLKAECLCGGAKFCITLPVEASEKILAPFPDLMVKSHLPAFENPKHETRCSQENDMKYLADYVPVLHVA
;
A
#
# COMPACT_ATOMS: atom_id res chain seq x y z
N MET A 1 19.67 -26.01 4.63
CA MET A 1 19.52 -24.97 5.67
C MET A 1 18.44 -24.02 5.22
N THR A 2 17.60 -23.57 6.15
CA THR A 2 16.50 -22.62 5.91
C THR A 2 16.68 -21.38 6.76
N THR A 3 15.96 -20.33 6.40
CA THR A 3 15.85 -19.09 7.16
C THR A 3 14.38 -18.87 7.49
N ALA A 4 14.08 -18.82 8.79
CA ALA A 4 12.75 -18.53 9.31
C ALA A 4 12.41 -17.04 9.20
N ILE A 5 11.21 -16.75 8.70
CA ILE A 5 10.63 -15.41 8.62
C ILE A 5 9.23 -15.43 9.22
N THR A 6 9.01 -14.56 10.21
CA THR A 6 7.71 -14.45 10.87
C THR A 6 6.95 -13.25 10.32
N SER A 7 5.71 -13.46 9.91
CA SER A 7 4.80 -12.42 9.44
C SER A 7 3.67 -12.23 10.44
N THR A 8 3.58 -11.04 11.04
CA THR A 8 2.65 -10.72 12.12
C THR A 8 1.91 -9.41 11.83
N CYS A 9 0.59 -9.41 12.00
CA CYS A 9 -0.19 -8.16 11.89
C CYS A 9 -0.11 -7.32 13.17
N ALA A 10 -0.46 -6.03 13.09
CA ALA A 10 -0.33 -5.09 14.21
C ALA A 10 -1.09 -5.48 15.49
N CYS A 11 -2.22 -6.18 15.37
CA CYS A 11 -3.00 -6.68 16.51
C CYS A 11 -2.62 -8.10 16.95
N HIS A 12 -1.64 -8.73 16.30
CA HIS A 12 -1.18 -10.10 16.55
C HIS A 12 -2.20 -11.23 16.32
N SER A 13 -3.44 -10.94 15.89
CA SER A 13 -4.44 -11.96 15.53
C SER A 13 -4.08 -12.81 14.30
N PHE A 14 -3.08 -12.38 13.53
CA PHE A 14 -2.43 -13.14 12.46
C PHE A 14 -0.92 -13.18 12.74
N SER A 15 -0.38 -14.38 12.86
CA SER A 15 1.06 -14.66 12.98
C SER A 15 1.36 -15.99 12.30
N VAL A 16 2.31 -16.01 11.37
CA VAL A 16 2.79 -17.23 10.72
C VAL A 16 4.30 -17.16 10.51
N THR A 17 5.01 -18.25 10.78
CA THR A 17 6.42 -18.40 10.47
C THR A 17 6.57 -19.29 9.25
N ILE A 18 7.34 -18.83 8.27
CA ILE A 18 7.64 -19.54 7.02
C ILE A 18 9.15 -19.77 6.92
N GLU A 19 9.54 -20.99 6.56
CA GLU A 19 10.92 -21.39 6.37
C GLU A 19 11.32 -21.22 4.90
N PHE A 20 12.20 -20.28 4.57
CA PHE A 20 12.69 -20.12 3.20
C PHE A 20 14.00 -20.88 2.99
N PRO A 21 14.16 -21.65 1.89
CA PRO A 21 15.43 -22.28 1.56
C PRO A 21 16.53 -21.25 1.34
N ASN A 22 17.69 -21.40 2.00
CA ASN A 22 18.79 -20.43 1.85
C ASN A 22 19.32 -20.34 0.42
N SER A 23 19.17 -21.40 -0.38
CA SER A 23 19.53 -21.43 -1.80
C SER A 23 18.68 -20.50 -2.68
N GLU A 24 17.50 -20.07 -2.19
CA GLU A 24 16.59 -19.17 -2.89
C GLU A 24 16.70 -17.71 -2.41
N LEU A 25 17.52 -17.47 -1.38
CA LEU A 25 17.77 -16.13 -0.83
C LEU A 25 19.06 -15.53 -1.42
N SER A 26 19.14 -14.22 -1.64
CA SER A 26 18.12 -13.17 -1.44
C SER A 26 17.13 -13.08 -2.62
N ILE A 27 15.84 -12.88 -2.33
CA ILE A 27 14.78 -12.82 -3.34
C ILE A 27 14.71 -11.43 -3.96
N ASN A 28 14.95 -11.33 -5.27
CA ASN A 28 14.79 -10.07 -6.00
C ASN A 28 13.30 -9.64 -6.03
N ARG A 29 13.01 -8.40 -5.59
CA ARG A 29 11.63 -7.90 -5.61
C ARG A 29 11.54 -6.40 -5.92
N ALA A 30 10.64 -6.05 -6.83
CA ALA A 30 10.18 -4.68 -7.02
C ALA A 30 8.83 -4.45 -6.34
N LEU A 31 8.65 -3.27 -5.74
CA LEU A 31 7.37 -2.82 -5.20
C LEU A 31 6.39 -2.59 -6.34
N CYS A 32 5.17 -3.08 -6.20
CA CYS A 32 4.10 -2.90 -7.19
C CYS A 32 3.34 -1.61 -6.94
N LEU A 33 3.28 -0.76 -7.96
CA LEU A 33 2.61 0.54 -7.94
C LEU A 33 1.33 0.52 -8.78
N CYS A 34 0.81 -0.65 -9.18
CA CYS A 34 -0.42 -0.69 -9.96
C CYS A 34 -1.63 -0.19 -9.15
N ASN A 35 -2.64 0.33 -9.84
CA ASN A 35 -3.87 0.85 -9.21
C ASN A 35 -4.52 -0.16 -8.28
N ASN A 36 -4.60 -1.44 -8.67
CA ASN A 36 -5.23 -2.47 -7.84
C ASN A 36 -4.47 -2.68 -6.52
N CYS A 37 -3.14 -2.69 -6.56
CA CYS A 37 -2.34 -2.92 -5.35
C CYS A 37 -2.41 -1.72 -4.41
N ARG A 38 -2.34 -0.49 -4.93
CA ARG A 38 -2.51 0.72 -4.10
C ARG A 38 -3.91 0.82 -3.51
N ARG A 39 -4.96 0.60 -4.32
CA ARG A 39 -6.36 0.61 -3.85
C ARG A 39 -6.70 -0.51 -2.87
N ALA A 40 -6.04 -1.66 -2.97
CA ALA A 40 -6.27 -2.78 -2.06
C ALA A 40 -5.50 -2.66 -0.74
N SER A 41 -4.34 -2.01 -0.74
CA SER A 41 -3.49 -1.91 0.45
C SER A 41 -3.57 -0.56 1.17
N GLY A 42 -4.05 0.49 0.49
CA GLY A 42 -3.93 1.87 0.97
C GLY A 42 -2.48 2.39 0.97
N SER A 43 -1.51 1.61 0.50
CA SER A 43 -0.09 1.99 0.47
C SER A 43 0.33 2.53 -0.90
N CYS A 44 1.35 3.39 -0.90
CA CYS A 44 2.00 3.89 -2.12
C CYS A 44 2.68 2.77 -2.93
N GLY A 45 3.06 1.68 -2.28
CA GLY A 45 3.67 0.50 -2.91
C GLY A 45 3.33 -0.78 -2.16
N TRP A 46 3.25 -1.89 -2.89
CA TRP A 46 2.88 -3.18 -2.32
C TRP A 46 3.77 -4.30 -2.80
N SER A 47 4.08 -5.23 -1.91
CA SER A 47 4.83 -6.45 -2.22
C SER A 47 4.38 -7.62 -1.37
N SER A 48 4.46 -8.79 -1.98
CA SER A 48 4.31 -10.09 -1.33
C SER A 48 5.35 -11.03 -1.91
N ILE A 49 5.69 -12.12 -1.22
CA ILE A 49 6.55 -13.19 -1.69
C ILE A 49 5.76 -14.50 -1.67
N SER A 50 5.91 -15.35 -2.70
CA SER A 50 5.32 -16.69 -2.66
C SER A 50 6.05 -17.51 -1.61
N ILE A 51 5.32 -18.17 -0.73
CA ILE A 51 5.92 -19.11 0.22
C ILE A 51 6.35 -20.39 -0.54
N PRO A 52 7.29 -21.17 0.01
CA PRO A 52 7.68 -22.46 -0.56
C PRO A 52 6.49 -23.41 -0.74
N PRO A 53 6.45 -24.21 -1.82
CA PRO A 53 5.26 -24.96 -2.22
C PRO A 53 4.85 -26.09 -1.25
N ASP A 54 5.78 -26.55 -0.41
CA ASP A 54 5.55 -27.51 0.66
C ASP A 54 4.86 -26.90 1.90
N GLN A 55 4.85 -25.57 2.00
CA GLN A 55 4.20 -24.82 3.07
C GLN A 55 2.87 -24.23 2.61
N LYS A 56 1.88 -24.23 3.51
CA LYS A 56 0.53 -23.72 3.24
C LYS A 56 0.02 -22.93 4.42
N ILE A 57 -0.73 -21.88 4.14
CA ILE A 57 -1.46 -21.12 5.16
C ILE A 57 -2.89 -21.66 5.19
N ASN A 58 -3.36 -22.12 6.35
CA ASN A 58 -4.77 -22.47 6.52
C ASN A 58 -5.54 -21.23 7.00
N PRO A 59 -6.38 -20.60 6.15
CA PRO A 59 -7.10 -19.38 6.53
C PRO A 59 -8.01 -19.56 7.75
N SER A 60 -8.55 -20.77 7.99
CA SER A 60 -9.48 -21.02 9.10
C SER A 60 -8.82 -20.92 10.48
N LYS A 61 -7.48 -20.93 10.55
CA LYS A 61 -6.73 -20.74 11.79
C LYS A 61 -6.56 -19.26 12.19
N PHE A 62 -7.00 -18.32 11.36
CA PHE A 62 -6.76 -16.90 11.56
C PHE A 62 -8.05 -16.10 11.43
N GLN A 63 -8.14 -14.99 12.17
CA GLN A 63 -9.25 -14.04 12.06
C GLN A 63 -9.09 -13.15 10.82
N THR A 64 -9.17 -13.77 9.64
CA THR A 64 -9.04 -13.09 8.34
C THR A 64 -10.33 -13.16 7.53
N ILE A 65 -10.62 -12.09 6.80
CA ILE A 65 -11.67 -12.05 5.80
C ILE A 65 -11.05 -12.00 4.40
N ALA A 66 -11.61 -12.78 3.48
CA ALA A 66 -11.14 -12.87 2.11
C ALA A 66 -11.95 -11.96 1.18
N TYR A 67 -11.26 -11.26 0.30
CA TYR A 67 -11.86 -10.53 -0.82
C TYR A 67 -11.24 -11.02 -2.13
N GLU A 68 -12.09 -11.45 -3.08
CA GLU A 68 -11.65 -11.87 -4.41
C GLU A 68 -11.42 -10.66 -5.31
N SER A 69 -10.15 -10.27 -5.47
CA SER A 69 -9.75 -9.10 -6.26
C SER A 69 -9.78 -9.33 -7.78
N SER A 70 -9.74 -10.60 -8.20
CA SER A 70 -9.95 -11.08 -9.56
C SER A 70 -10.18 -12.58 -9.51
N LYS A 71 -10.72 -13.18 -10.58
CA LYS A 71 -10.96 -14.64 -10.65
C LYS A 71 -9.75 -15.45 -10.16
N GLY A 72 -9.94 -16.21 -9.09
CA GLY A 72 -8.91 -17.06 -8.47
C GLY A 72 -7.87 -16.32 -7.63
N VAL A 73 -8.01 -15.02 -7.36
CA VAL A 73 -7.06 -14.23 -6.55
C VAL A 73 -7.78 -13.63 -5.34
N ARG A 74 -7.63 -14.27 -4.19
CA ARG A 74 -8.23 -13.84 -2.92
C ARG A 74 -7.21 -13.21 -2.00
N ARG A 75 -7.47 -11.97 -1.58
CA ARG A 75 -6.64 -11.23 -0.61
C ARG A 75 -7.27 -11.41 0.77
N HIS A 76 -6.48 -11.85 1.74
CA HIS A 76 -6.91 -12.08 3.12
C HIS A 76 -6.47 -10.93 4.02
N PHE A 77 -7.42 -10.26 4.66
CA PHE A 77 -7.17 -9.14 5.56
C PHE A 77 -7.54 -9.52 6.99
N CYS A 78 -6.74 -9.10 7.96
CA CYS A 78 -7.07 -9.26 9.37
C CYS A 78 -8.35 -8.48 9.70
N THR A 79 -9.34 -9.14 10.29
CA THR A 79 -10.63 -8.52 10.65
C THR A 79 -10.53 -7.52 11.79
N THR A 80 -9.48 -7.60 12.62
CA THR A 80 -9.27 -6.71 13.76
C THR A 80 -8.54 -5.42 13.39
N CYS A 81 -7.44 -5.51 12.63
CA CYS A 81 -6.59 -4.35 12.30
C CYS A 81 -6.55 -3.98 10.81
N GLY A 82 -7.27 -4.70 9.95
CA GLY A 82 -7.31 -4.42 8.51
C GLY A 82 -6.04 -4.78 7.73
N ALA A 83 -4.99 -5.32 8.38
CA ALA A 83 -3.74 -5.65 7.70
C ALA A 83 -3.92 -6.69 6.59
N HIS A 84 -3.37 -6.43 5.40
CA HIS A 84 -3.30 -7.41 4.31
C HIS A 84 -2.30 -8.50 4.69
N ALA A 85 -2.79 -9.68 5.11
CA ALA A 85 -1.97 -10.75 5.65
C ALA A 85 -1.28 -11.57 4.55
N PHE A 86 -2.08 -12.17 3.68
CA PHE A 86 -1.60 -12.99 2.57
C PHE A 86 -2.58 -12.95 1.40
N THR A 87 -2.18 -13.51 0.26
CA THR A 87 -3.01 -13.66 -0.93
C THR A 87 -2.98 -15.11 -1.39
N MET A 88 -4.14 -15.69 -1.64
CA MET A 88 -4.29 -16.99 -2.29
C MET A 88 -4.48 -16.77 -3.78
N VAL A 89 -3.70 -17.49 -4.59
CA VAL A 89 -3.81 -17.50 -6.05
C VAL A 89 -4.07 -18.93 -6.51
N GLU A 90 -5.29 -19.19 -6.94
CA GLU A 90 -5.72 -20.47 -7.49
C GLU A 90 -5.20 -20.60 -8.92
N ARG A 91 -4.43 -21.66 -9.16
CA ARG A 91 -4.00 -22.11 -10.49
C ARG A 91 -4.55 -23.50 -10.74
N THR A 92 -4.58 -23.92 -11.99
CA THR A 92 -5.13 -25.22 -12.41
C THR A 92 -4.55 -26.41 -11.63
N ALA A 93 -3.24 -26.38 -11.32
CA ALA A 93 -2.56 -27.47 -10.64
C ALA A 93 -2.46 -27.31 -9.11
N GLN A 94 -2.42 -26.07 -8.61
CA GLN A 94 -2.21 -25.80 -7.19
C GLN A 94 -2.64 -24.39 -6.79
N THR A 95 -2.89 -24.19 -5.50
CA THR A 95 -3.05 -22.87 -4.91
C THR A 95 -1.71 -22.35 -4.41
N LEU A 96 -1.32 -21.16 -4.84
CA LEU A 96 -0.16 -20.45 -4.33
C LEU A 96 -0.56 -19.52 -3.18
N PHE A 97 0.30 -19.41 -2.17
CA PHE A 97 0.14 -18.44 -1.08
C PHE A 97 1.25 -17.39 -1.18
N LEU A 98 0.86 -16.14 -1.28
CA LEU A 98 1.77 -15.00 -1.28
C LEU A 98 1.64 -14.26 0.06
N LEU A 99 2.70 -14.26 0.85
CA LEU A 99 2.76 -13.58 2.13
C LEU A 99 3.16 -12.12 1.92
N VAL A 100 2.41 -11.18 2.49
CA VAL A 100 2.67 -9.74 2.33
C VAL A 100 3.90 -9.34 3.14
N THR A 101 4.85 -8.66 2.50
CA THR A 101 6.17 -8.41 3.10
C THR A 101 6.16 -7.32 4.17
N GLY A 102 5.16 -6.43 4.15
CA GLY A 102 5.03 -5.36 5.13
C GLY A 102 4.71 -5.83 6.55
N LEU A 103 4.42 -7.13 6.73
CA LEU A 103 4.16 -7.74 8.03
C LEU A 103 5.34 -8.59 8.52
N TRP A 104 6.41 -8.70 7.73
CA TRP A 104 7.55 -9.55 8.08
C TRP A 104 8.36 -8.90 9.20
N ASP A 105 8.84 -9.72 10.13
CA ASP A 105 9.74 -9.33 11.21
C ASP A 105 11.03 -8.67 10.70
N ARG A 106 11.50 -9.07 9.51
CA ARG A 106 12.60 -8.44 8.78
C ARG A 106 12.52 -8.67 7.28
N THR A 107 13.17 -7.80 6.53
CA THR A 107 13.37 -7.98 5.07
C THR A 107 14.85 -8.01 4.69
N GLU A 108 15.72 -7.54 5.59
CA GLU A 108 17.16 -7.47 5.47
C GLU A 108 17.75 -8.88 5.34
N GLY A 109 18.60 -9.07 4.33
CA GLY A 109 19.20 -10.38 4.01
C GLY A 109 18.23 -11.37 3.36
N VAL A 110 16.95 -11.05 3.23
CA VAL A 110 15.92 -11.93 2.66
C VAL A 110 15.45 -11.41 1.32
N ILE A 111 15.14 -10.12 1.23
CA ILE A 111 14.66 -9.47 0.02
C ILE A 111 15.76 -8.54 -0.50
N ASN A 112 16.12 -8.72 -1.76
CA ASN A 112 16.90 -7.75 -2.51
C ASN A 112 15.94 -6.87 -3.29
N TRP A 113 15.61 -5.71 -2.73
CA TRP A 113 14.76 -4.74 -3.39
C TRP A 113 15.43 -4.20 -4.65
N THR A 114 14.76 -4.35 -5.78
CA THR A 114 15.29 -3.98 -7.11
C THR A 114 14.68 -2.68 -7.65
N GLY A 115 13.55 -2.25 -7.09
CA GLY A 115 12.93 -0.95 -7.35
C GLY A 115 11.41 -1.01 -7.39
N SER A 116 10.81 -0.38 -8.40
CA SER A 116 9.36 -0.19 -8.52
C SER A 116 8.85 -0.61 -9.88
N LYS A 117 7.70 -1.29 -9.92
CA LYS A 117 7.04 -1.78 -11.13
C LYS A 117 5.61 -1.26 -11.23
N TRP A 118 5.03 -1.27 -12.43
CA TRP A 118 3.75 -0.64 -12.74
C TRP A 118 3.75 0.87 -12.47
N VAL A 119 4.87 1.53 -12.77
CA VAL A 119 5.04 2.96 -12.55
C VAL A 119 4.10 3.77 -13.43
N GLU A 120 3.76 3.31 -14.64
CA GLU A 120 2.82 4.03 -15.53
C GLU A 120 1.44 4.27 -14.90
N ASN A 121 1.01 3.42 -13.95
CA ASN A 121 -0.26 3.59 -13.25
C ASN A 121 -0.26 4.73 -12.22
N THR A 122 0.90 5.26 -11.84
CA THR A 122 1.02 6.39 -10.90
C THR A 122 0.73 7.74 -11.55
N LEU A 123 0.83 7.84 -12.89
CA LEU A 123 0.83 9.08 -13.67
C LEU A 123 2.06 9.99 -13.42
N ASP A 124 2.45 10.17 -12.16
CA ASP A 124 3.51 11.07 -11.69
C ASP A 124 4.79 10.34 -11.23
N GLY A 125 4.83 9.02 -11.35
CA GLY A 125 5.88 8.16 -10.81
C GLY A 125 5.61 7.60 -9.42
N GLY A 126 4.63 8.14 -8.70
CA GLY A 126 4.30 7.79 -7.33
C GLY A 126 5.52 7.89 -6.42
N PHE A 127 5.55 7.10 -5.35
CA PHE A 127 6.69 7.17 -4.42
C PHE A 127 8.05 6.74 -5.01
N SER A 128 8.06 6.13 -6.20
CA SER A 128 9.30 5.73 -6.86
C SER A 128 10.16 6.92 -7.30
N VAL A 129 9.61 8.13 -7.33
CA VAL A 129 10.39 9.36 -7.59
C VAL A 129 11.24 9.77 -6.38
N TRP A 130 10.82 9.39 -5.17
CA TRP A 130 11.56 9.67 -3.92
C TRP A 130 12.41 8.49 -3.48
N LEU A 131 12.01 7.25 -3.79
CA LEU A 131 12.77 6.04 -3.49
C LEU A 131 13.71 5.66 -4.65
N THR A 132 14.79 6.44 -4.81
CA THR A 132 15.74 6.33 -5.94
C THR A 132 16.85 5.31 -5.73
N ASP A 133 17.21 5.06 -4.48
CA ASP A 133 18.27 4.14 -4.09
C ASP A 133 17.99 3.57 -2.70
N MET A 134 18.65 2.47 -2.38
CA MET A 134 18.63 1.90 -1.04
C MET A 134 19.97 1.32 -0.64
N LYS A 135 20.28 1.49 0.64
CA LYS A 135 21.41 0.82 1.30
C LYS A 135 21.08 -0.65 1.51
N ARG A 136 22.01 -1.52 1.14
CA ARG A 136 21.89 -2.97 1.23
C ARG A 136 22.54 -3.51 2.50
N SER A 137 22.28 -4.78 2.78
CA SER A 137 22.88 -5.50 3.92
C SER A 137 24.41 -5.58 3.82
N ASP A 138 24.98 -5.53 2.62
CA ASP A 138 26.44 -5.47 2.39
C ASP A 138 27.03 -4.06 2.56
N GLY A 139 26.20 -3.07 2.93
CA GLY A 139 26.60 -1.67 3.10
C GLY A 139 26.63 -0.85 1.80
N THR A 140 26.45 -1.47 0.63
CA THR A 140 26.43 -0.77 -0.65
C THR A 140 25.11 -0.05 -0.89
N THR A 141 25.16 1.13 -1.49
CA THR A 141 23.97 1.83 -1.99
C THR A 141 23.76 1.47 -3.46
N LYS A 142 22.57 1.00 -3.81
CA LYS A 142 22.22 0.67 -5.19
C LYS A 142 21.02 1.48 -5.64
N LYS A 143 21.16 2.10 -6.83
CA LYS A 143 20.04 2.71 -7.55
C LYS A 143 18.95 1.67 -7.81
N LEU A 144 17.72 2.08 -7.57
CA LEU A 144 16.52 1.32 -7.80
C LEU A 144 16.01 1.58 -9.21
N LYS A 145 15.59 0.51 -9.88
CA LYS A 145 15.02 0.58 -11.23
C LYS A 145 13.54 0.93 -11.17
N ARG A 146 13.04 1.54 -12.24
CA ARG A 146 11.62 1.85 -12.42
C ARG A 146 11.15 1.20 -13.71
N TRP A 147 10.28 0.22 -13.60
CA TRP A 147 9.67 -0.44 -14.74
C TRP A 147 8.29 0.17 -15.01
N ALA A 148 8.02 0.51 -16.28
CA ALA A 148 6.71 1.02 -16.68
C ALA A 148 5.61 0.02 -16.29
N ARG A 149 5.86 -1.27 -16.57
CA ARG A 149 4.98 -2.40 -16.22
C ARG A 149 5.69 -3.45 -15.38
N TRP A 150 6.11 -4.56 -15.99
CA TRP A 150 6.66 -5.71 -15.29
C TRP A 150 8.16 -5.60 -15.06
N ASP A 151 8.63 -6.12 -13.92
CA ASP A 151 10.03 -6.24 -13.51
C ASP A 151 10.76 -7.41 -14.20
N LEU A 152 10.54 -7.56 -15.50
CA LEU A 152 11.19 -8.58 -16.34
C LEU A 152 12.54 -8.09 -16.86
N LYS A 153 13.37 -9.02 -17.34
CA LYS A 153 14.71 -8.74 -17.87
C LYS A 153 14.67 -7.70 -19.00
N ASP A 154 13.69 -7.83 -19.89
CA ASP A 154 13.47 -6.94 -21.05
C ASP A 154 12.32 -5.96 -20.81
N GLY A 155 11.95 -5.73 -19.55
CA GLY A 155 10.90 -4.79 -19.19
C GLY A 155 11.33 -3.34 -19.48
N GLU A 156 10.41 -2.55 -20.03
CA GLU A 156 10.63 -1.13 -20.32
C GLU A 156 10.97 -0.35 -19.03
N ILE A 157 12.15 0.28 -19.04
CA ILE A 157 12.63 1.11 -17.93
C ILE A 157 12.20 2.55 -18.15
N VAL A 158 11.61 3.15 -17.12
CA VAL A 158 11.25 4.56 -17.12
C VAL A 158 12.51 5.42 -16.93
N PRO A 159 12.89 6.27 -17.90
CA PRO A 159 14.11 7.06 -17.84
C PRO A 159 14.16 8.00 -16.62
N GLU A 160 15.36 8.27 -16.11
CA GLU A 160 15.58 9.28 -15.07
C GLU A 160 15.10 10.65 -15.56
N GLY A 161 14.41 11.42 -14.71
CA GLY A 161 13.86 12.73 -15.08
C GLY A 161 12.54 12.75 -15.88
N SER A 162 12.12 11.63 -16.49
CA SER A 162 10.88 11.58 -17.31
C SER A 162 9.57 11.87 -16.56
N LEU A 163 9.58 11.73 -15.23
CA LEU A 163 8.43 11.91 -14.35
C LEU A 163 8.60 13.11 -13.39
N LEU A 164 9.74 13.80 -13.44
CA LEU A 164 10.02 14.97 -12.57
C LEU A 164 9.29 16.24 -13.03
N THR A 165 8.75 16.23 -14.24
CA THR A 165 7.90 17.29 -14.76
C THR A 165 6.45 16.92 -14.52
N LEU A 166 5.92 17.33 -13.36
CA LEU A 166 4.50 17.68 -13.30
C LEU A 166 4.25 18.60 -14.49
N SER A 167 3.56 18.12 -15.51
CA SER A 167 3.07 19.02 -16.54
C SER A 167 2.14 19.95 -15.79
N LYS A 168 2.58 21.19 -15.56
CA LYS A 168 1.74 22.33 -15.16
C LYS A 168 0.69 22.66 -16.23
N LYS A 169 0.11 21.66 -16.93
CA LYS A 169 -1.29 21.74 -17.31
C LYS A 169 -2.12 21.54 -16.05
N ALA A 170 -1.94 22.44 -15.08
CA ALA A 170 -3.00 22.75 -14.16
C ALA A 170 -4.08 23.38 -15.05
N GLN A 171 -5.05 22.57 -15.49
CA GLN A 171 -6.39 23.13 -15.58
C GLN A 171 -6.64 23.65 -14.18
N THR A 172 -6.81 24.97 -14.02
CA THR A 172 -7.15 25.57 -12.73
C THR A 172 -8.38 24.82 -12.25
N PRO A 173 -8.24 23.94 -11.24
CA PRO A 173 -9.34 23.07 -10.90
C PRO A 173 -10.47 23.97 -10.42
N SER A 174 -11.66 23.76 -10.98
CA SER A 174 -12.82 24.57 -10.60
C SER A 174 -13.12 24.29 -9.13
N SER A 175 -13.73 25.24 -8.40
CA SER A 175 -14.14 24.99 -7.01
C SER A 175 -15.11 23.81 -6.86
N ASN A 176 -15.67 23.32 -7.96
CA ASN A 176 -16.57 22.16 -8.02
C ASN A 176 -15.86 20.84 -8.34
N ASP A 177 -14.54 20.84 -8.59
CA ASP A 177 -13.82 19.62 -8.93
C ASP A 177 -13.73 18.70 -7.70
N LYS A 178 -14.21 17.47 -7.86
CA LYS A 178 -14.21 16.43 -6.82
C LYS A 178 -13.28 15.30 -7.21
N LEU A 179 -12.29 15.02 -6.37
CA LEU A 179 -11.43 13.85 -6.50
C LEU A 179 -12.17 12.63 -5.95
N LYS A 180 -12.52 11.69 -6.84
CA LYS A 180 -13.18 10.45 -6.45
C LYS A 180 -12.16 9.48 -5.85
N ALA A 181 -12.46 8.95 -4.67
CA ALA A 181 -11.69 7.90 -4.02
C ALA A 181 -12.59 6.69 -3.76
N GLU A 182 -12.07 5.50 -4.07
CA GLU A 182 -12.78 4.24 -3.84
C GLU A 182 -11.80 3.09 -3.57
N CYS A 183 -12.25 2.12 -2.77
CA CYS A 183 -11.50 0.87 -2.61
C CYS A 183 -11.65 -0.02 -3.85
N LEU A 184 -10.79 -1.03 -3.98
CA LEU A 184 -10.78 -1.90 -5.18
C LEU A 184 -12.12 -2.60 -5.45
N CYS A 185 -12.85 -3.02 -4.39
CA CYS A 185 -14.17 -3.63 -4.54
C CYS A 185 -15.32 -2.63 -4.76
N GLY A 186 -15.07 -1.33 -4.63
CA GLY A 186 -16.10 -0.30 -4.66
C GLY A 186 -17.03 -0.27 -3.44
N GLY A 187 -16.72 -0.99 -2.36
CA GLY A 187 -17.48 -0.94 -1.11
C GLY A 187 -17.39 0.41 -0.39
N ALA A 188 -16.21 1.01 -0.34
CA ALA A 188 -16.00 2.38 0.12
C ALA A 188 -15.86 3.31 -1.09
N LYS A 189 -16.66 4.38 -1.12
CA LYS A 189 -16.64 5.42 -2.15
C LYS A 189 -16.86 6.77 -1.49
N PHE A 190 -15.97 7.72 -1.74
CA PHE A 190 -16.10 9.08 -1.26
C PHE A 190 -15.48 10.06 -2.26
N CYS A 191 -15.76 11.34 -2.06
CA CYS A 191 -15.21 12.42 -2.87
C CYS A 191 -14.43 13.35 -1.96
N ILE A 192 -13.22 13.71 -2.38
CA ILE A 192 -12.37 14.71 -1.74
C ILE A 192 -12.57 16.00 -2.53
N THR A 193 -13.00 17.05 -1.87
CA THR A 193 -13.12 18.39 -2.46
C THR A 193 -11.83 19.16 -2.27
N LEU A 194 -11.60 20.18 -3.10
CA LEU A 194 -10.57 21.16 -2.79
C LEU A 194 -10.86 21.81 -1.42
N PRO A 195 -9.81 22.18 -0.66
CA PRO A 195 -9.99 22.96 0.56
C PRO A 195 -10.70 24.26 0.23
N VAL A 196 -11.69 24.63 1.05
CA VAL A 196 -12.37 25.93 1.00
C VAL A 196 -11.96 26.78 2.20
N GLU A 197 -12.29 28.07 2.22
CA GLU A 197 -11.98 28.97 3.34
C GLU A 197 -12.50 28.44 4.70
N ALA A 198 -13.59 27.67 4.70
CA ALA A 198 -14.09 26.99 5.90
C ALA A 198 -13.17 25.84 6.37
N SER A 199 -12.53 25.12 5.44
CA SER A 199 -11.54 24.07 5.73
C SER A 199 -10.29 24.64 6.39
N GLU A 200 -9.93 25.90 6.12
CA GLU A 200 -8.76 26.58 6.69
C GLU A 200 -8.97 27.02 8.15
N LYS A 201 -10.24 27.18 8.57
CA LYS A 201 -10.59 27.68 9.91
C LYS A 201 -10.65 26.57 10.97
N ILE A 202 -10.61 25.30 10.57
CA ILE A 202 -10.71 24.17 11.50
C ILE A 202 -9.30 23.66 11.81
N LEU A 203 -8.76 24.14 12.93
CA LEU A 203 -7.59 23.55 13.57
C LEU A 203 -8.02 22.21 14.19
N ALA A 204 -7.69 21.09 13.56
CA ALA A 204 -7.58 19.84 14.30
C ALA A 204 -6.47 20.07 15.34
N PRO A 205 -6.72 19.88 16.65
CA PRO A 205 -5.72 20.18 17.67
C PRO A 205 -4.44 19.36 17.52
N PHE A 206 -4.44 18.31 16.70
CA PHE A 206 -3.25 17.56 16.32
C PHE A 206 -3.31 17.13 14.84
N PRO A 207 -2.21 17.18 14.08
CA PRO A 207 -2.09 16.59 12.75
C PRO A 207 -2.05 15.04 12.77
N ASP A 208 -2.09 14.43 13.96
CA ASP A 208 -1.64 13.06 14.16
C ASP A 208 -2.77 12.15 14.67
N LEU A 209 -3.00 11.08 13.90
CA LEU A 209 -3.99 10.01 14.02
C LEU A 209 -3.88 9.10 15.27
N MET A 210 -3.49 9.62 16.43
CA MET A 210 -3.08 8.79 17.59
C MET A 210 -3.80 9.15 18.92
N VAL A 211 -5.12 9.38 18.93
CA VAL A 211 -5.87 9.48 20.20
C VAL A 211 -7.05 8.51 20.22
N LYS A 212 -7.05 7.62 21.23
CA LYS A 212 -8.22 6.83 21.63
C LYS A 212 -9.38 7.77 21.98
N SER A 213 -10.50 7.56 21.32
CA SER A 213 -11.78 8.30 21.37
C SER A 213 -12.31 8.62 22.79
N HIS A 214 -11.90 9.76 23.37
CA HIS A 214 -12.52 10.29 24.61
C HIS A 214 -12.91 11.76 24.56
N LEU A 215 -12.74 12.46 23.43
CA LEU A 215 -13.29 13.80 23.24
C LEU A 215 -14.63 13.71 22.49
N PRO A 216 -15.63 14.55 22.82
CA PRO A 216 -16.87 14.61 22.06
C PRO A 216 -16.53 14.92 20.60
N ALA A 217 -16.98 14.05 19.70
CA ALA A 217 -16.79 14.23 18.27
C ALA A 217 -17.45 15.56 17.86
N PHE A 218 -16.66 16.48 17.29
CA PHE A 218 -17.24 17.62 16.60
C PHE A 218 -18.03 17.09 15.40
N GLU A 219 -19.35 17.22 15.45
CA GLU A 219 -20.24 16.87 14.34
C GLU A 219 -19.80 17.63 13.08
N ASN A 220 -19.63 16.90 11.98
CA ASN A 220 -19.40 17.44 10.65
C ASN A 220 -20.67 17.24 9.81
N PRO A 221 -21.78 17.95 10.11
CA PRO A 221 -23.09 17.70 9.50
C PRO A 221 -23.12 17.94 7.99
N LYS A 222 -22.11 18.63 7.44
CA LYS A 222 -21.99 18.93 6.01
C LYS A 222 -20.99 18.05 5.26
N HIS A 223 -20.33 17.10 5.94
CA HIS A 223 -19.30 16.23 5.36
C HIS A 223 -18.19 17.00 4.61
N GLU A 224 -17.76 18.14 5.17
CA GLU A 224 -16.72 18.97 4.55
C GLU A 224 -15.33 18.33 4.74
N THR A 225 -14.50 18.36 3.68
CA THR A 225 -13.11 17.87 3.69
C THR A 225 -12.25 18.76 4.60
N ARG A 226 -11.50 18.15 5.54
CA ARG A 226 -10.62 18.86 6.48
C ARG A 226 -9.18 18.85 5.99
N CYS A 227 -8.47 19.97 6.14
CA CYS A 227 -7.08 20.11 5.72
C CYS A 227 -6.29 20.86 6.79
N SER A 228 -5.03 20.46 7.03
CA SER A 228 -4.09 21.21 7.86
C SER A 228 -3.05 21.91 6.97
N GLN A 229 -2.52 23.03 7.47
CA GLN A 229 -1.53 23.84 6.75
C GLN A 229 -0.31 24.06 7.65
N GLU A 230 0.87 23.79 7.10
CA GLU A 230 2.16 24.25 7.62
C GLU A 230 3.00 24.73 6.43
N ASN A 231 3.53 25.96 6.47
CA ASN A 231 4.41 26.54 5.44
C ASN A 231 3.92 26.40 3.98
N ASP A 232 2.69 26.82 3.68
CA ASP A 232 2.07 26.77 2.34
C ASP A 232 1.94 25.36 1.71
N MET A 233 2.23 24.32 2.48
CA MET A 233 2.00 22.91 2.11
C MET A 233 0.64 22.48 2.67
N LYS A 234 -0.22 21.95 1.78
CA LYS A 234 -1.58 21.52 2.10
C LYS A 234 -1.60 20.02 2.37
N TYR A 235 -1.92 19.63 3.61
CA TYR A 235 -2.01 18.22 4.00
C TYR A 235 -3.48 17.82 4.15
N LEU A 236 -3.85 16.66 3.61
CA LEU A 236 -5.13 16.04 3.90
C LEU A 236 -5.09 15.55 5.34
N ALA A 237 -5.91 16.13 6.21
CA ALA A 237 -6.07 15.67 7.58
C ALA A 237 -7.20 14.65 7.60
N ASP A 238 -6.87 13.36 7.48
CA ASP A 238 -7.88 12.30 7.50
C ASP A 238 -8.54 12.20 8.88
N TYR A 239 -9.86 12.38 8.91
CA TYR A 239 -10.71 11.83 9.95
C TYR A 239 -11.19 10.47 9.46
N VAL A 240 -11.10 9.43 10.30
CA VAL A 240 -11.80 8.16 10.06
C VAL A 240 -13.29 8.51 9.93
N PRO A 241 -13.93 8.38 8.75
CA PRO A 241 -15.35 8.60 8.67
C PRO A 241 -16.01 7.56 9.57
N VAL A 242 -16.83 8.02 10.53
CA VAL A 242 -17.81 7.16 11.17
C VAL A 242 -18.60 6.54 10.02
N LEU A 243 -18.40 5.25 9.76
CA LEU A 243 -19.12 4.49 8.75
C LEU A 243 -20.60 4.53 9.15
N HIS A 244 -21.37 5.40 8.53
CA HIS A 244 -22.77 5.10 8.32
C HIS A 244 -22.84 4.16 7.11
N VAL A 245 -22.92 2.87 7.43
CA VAL A 245 -23.33 1.83 6.50
C VAL A 245 -24.74 2.19 6.04
N ALA A 246 -24.91 2.45 4.76
CA ALA A 246 -26.22 2.41 4.11
C ALA A 246 -26.58 0.95 3.79
#